data_AF-A0A1M5S148-F1
#
_entry.id   AF-A0A1M5S148-F1
#
_cell.length_a   1.000
_cell.length_b   1.000
_cell.length_c   1.000
_cell.angle_alpha   90.00
_cell.angle_beta   90.00
_cell.angle_gamma   90.00
#
_symmetry.space_group_name_H-M   'P 1'
#
loop_
_entity.id
_entity.type
_entity.pdbx_description
1 polymer ?
#
loop_
_entity_poly.entity_id
_entity_poly.type
_entity_poly.pdbx_seq_one_letter_code
_entity_poly.pdbx_strand_id
1 'polypeptide(L)'
;MKKIKILSLSLVVVLAGLFTYANLRPLSVAEKLPTVDLASYRLKGPMTPAERLALEQKMSALPGVTACSVNKEGRVASVLFHRKEIDEAQLARQLSNKGQWRVAQKALQTSGGCPMHGMTAPFHAFISVLDLRN
;
A
#
# COMPACT_ATOMS: atom_id res chain seq x y z
N MET A 1 40.70 23.62 25.89
CA MET A 1 39.70 22.54 25.77
C MET A 1 38.26 22.96 26.06
N LYS A 2 37.94 23.68 27.16
CA LYS A 2 36.54 24.10 27.47
C LYS A 2 35.87 24.91 26.35
N LYS A 3 36.60 25.85 25.73
CA LYS A 3 36.08 26.68 24.62
C LYS A 3 35.68 25.86 23.38
N ILE A 4 36.44 24.80 23.06
CA ILE A 4 36.13 23.87 21.94
C ILE A 4 34.86 23.07 22.23
N LYS A 5 34.67 22.60 23.47
CA LYS A 5 33.46 21.88 23.88
C LYS A 5 32.20 22.75 23.78
N ILE A 6 32.31 24.02 24.18
CA ILE A 6 31.19 24.97 24.10
C ILE A 6 30.82 25.27 22.65
N LEU A 7 31.82 25.51 21.79
CA LEU A 7 31.60 25.77 20.36
C LEU A 7 31.00 24.55 19.63
N SER A 8 31.47 23.35 19.98
CA SER A 8 30.92 22.09 19.47
C SER A 8 29.46 21.90 19.90
N LEU A 9 29.14 22.19 21.17
CA LEU A 9 27.78 22.06 21.68
C LEU A 9 26.83 23.06 21.00
N SER A 10 27.25 24.32 20.83
CA SER A 10 26.44 25.31 20.13
C SER A 10 26.19 24.92 18.67
N LEU A 11 27.19 24.36 18.00
CA LEU A 11 27.05 23.89 16.61
C LEU A 11 26.03 22.76 16.52
N VAL A 12 26.07 21.79 17.44
CA VAL A 12 25.11 20.68 17.49
C VAL A 12 23.68 21.18 17.72
N VAL A 13 23.49 22.13 18.65
CA VAL A 13 22.16 22.69 18.93
C VAL A 13 21.59 23.42 17.70
N VAL A 14 22.41 24.23 17.02
CA VAL A 14 22.01 24.93 15.80
C VAL A 14 21.68 23.94 14.68
N LEU A 15 22.51 22.91 14.50
CA LEU A 15 22.24 21.86 13.51
C LEU A 15 20.92 21.13 13.82
N ALA A 16 20.71 20.70 15.07
CA ALA A 16 19.49 20.02 15.47
C ALA A 16 18.24 20.90 15.26
N GLY A 17 18.34 22.20 15.55
CA GLY A 17 17.28 23.17 15.26
C GLY A 17 16.98 23.27 13.76
N LEU A 18 18.01 23.38 12.93
CA LEU A 18 17.88 23.39 11.46
C LEU A 18 17.27 22.11 10.91
N PHE A 19 17.69 20.94 11.40
CA PHE A 19 17.12 19.65 11.00
C PHE A 19 15.64 19.53 11.40
N THR A 20 15.27 19.97 12.61
CA THR A 20 13.88 19.96 13.06
C THR A 20 13.02 20.92 12.23
N TYR A 21 13.54 22.11 11.94
CA TYR A 21 12.86 23.11 11.11
C TYR A 21 12.70 22.68 9.65
N ALA A 22 13.74 22.09 9.05
CA ALA A 22 13.68 21.54 7.70
C ALA A 22 12.69 20.36 7.61
N ASN A 23 12.61 19.54 8.67
CA ASN A 23 11.62 18.47 8.81
C ASN A 23 10.28 18.97 9.37
N LEU A 24 9.94 20.26 9.24
CA LEU A 24 8.65 20.85 9.67
C LEU A 24 7.75 21.13 8.46
N ARG A 25 7.64 20.16 7.53
CA ARG A 25 6.68 20.19 6.41
C ARG A 25 5.28 19.70 6.82
N PRO A 26 4.16 20.35 6.46
CA PRO A 26 2.85 19.73 6.66
C PRO A 26 2.78 18.39 5.92
N LEU A 27 2.31 17.32 6.57
CA LEU A 27 2.04 16.04 5.90
C LEU A 27 1.12 16.30 4.71
N SER A 28 1.54 15.83 3.55
CA SER A 28 0.73 15.90 2.33
C SER A 28 -0.57 15.12 2.52
N VAL A 29 -1.62 15.48 1.79
CA VAL A 29 -2.90 14.78 1.86
C VAL A 29 -2.73 13.29 1.55
N ALA A 30 -1.81 12.95 0.66
CA ALA A 30 -1.49 11.55 0.31
C ALA A 30 -0.88 10.77 1.48
N GLU A 31 -0.01 11.38 2.30
CA GLU A 31 0.60 10.72 3.47
C GLU A 31 -0.38 10.53 4.63
N LYS A 32 -1.48 11.28 4.65
CA LYS A 32 -2.54 11.12 5.65
C LYS A 32 -3.53 10.00 5.30
N LEU A 33 -3.51 9.52 4.06
CA LEU A 33 -4.43 8.49 3.62
C LEU A 33 -3.93 7.11 4.06
N PRO A 34 -4.82 6.23 4.56
CA PRO A 34 -4.46 4.86 4.86
C PRO A 34 -3.98 4.16 3.59
N THR A 35 -2.85 3.48 3.67
CA THR A 35 -2.29 2.71 2.56
C THR A 35 -3.29 1.65 2.09
N VAL A 36 -3.52 1.62 0.78
CA VAL A 36 -4.32 0.60 0.09
C VAL A 36 -3.39 -0.27 -0.76
N ASP A 37 -3.56 -1.57 -0.66
CA ASP A 37 -2.86 -2.55 -1.48
C ASP A 37 -3.76 -3.00 -2.63
N LEU A 38 -3.14 -3.31 -3.77
CA LEU A 38 -3.82 -3.86 -4.94
C LEU A 38 -3.42 -5.34 -5.12
N ALA A 39 -4.42 -6.22 -5.18
CA ALA A 39 -4.22 -7.62 -5.54
C ALA A 39 -5.08 -8.00 -6.75
N SER A 40 -4.43 -8.58 -7.75
CA SER A 40 -5.07 -9.11 -8.95
C SER A 40 -5.11 -10.63 -8.90
N TYR A 41 -6.27 -11.22 -9.16
CA TYR A 41 -6.53 -12.65 -9.11
C TYR A 41 -7.05 -13.14 -10.46
N ARG A 42 -6.46 -14.23 -10.97
CA ARG A 42 -6.98 -14.91 -12.14
C ARG A 42 -8.10 -15.86 -11.75
N LEU A 43 -9.28 -15.70 -12.32
CA LEU A 43 -10.45 -16.55 -12.13
C LEU A 43 -10.55 -17.60 -13.26
N LYS A 44 -10.80 -18.86 -12.88
CA LYS A 44 -11.07 -19.97 -13.80
C LYS A 44 -12.50 -20.46 -13.60
N GLY A 45 -13.28 -20.45 -14.68
CA GLY A 45 -14.68 -20.86 -14.71
C GLY A 45 -15.46 -19.98 -15.69
N PRO A 46 -16.64 -20.41 -16.16
CA PRO A 46 -17.58 -19.52 -16.82
C PRO A 46 -18.14 -18.52 -15.79
N MET A 47 -18.31 -17.26 -16.19
CA MET A 47 -18.93 -16.22 -15.37
C MET A 47 -19.81 -15.36 -16.27
N THR A 48 -21.08 -15.26 -15.92
CA THR A 48 -22.03 -14.39 -16.64
C THR A 48 -21.86 -12.92 -16.23
N PRO A 49 -22.31 -11.96 -17.05
CA PRO A 49 -22.26 -10.55 -16.68
C PRO A 49 -22.99 -10.21 -15.37
N ALA A 50 -24.09 -10.91 -15.05
CA ALA A 50 -24.84 -10.74 -13.81
C ALA A 50 -24.06 -11.26 -12.59
N GLU A 51 -23.46 -12.45 -12.69
CA GLU A 51 -22.61 -13.02 -11.64
C GLU A 51 -21.37 -12.15 -11.39
N ARG A 52 -20.82 -11.54 -12.44
CA ARG A 52 -19.71 -10.59 -12.33
C ARG A 52 -20.07 -9.38 -11.49
N LEU A 53 -21.19 -8.74 -11.79
CA LEU A 53 -21.66 -7.58 -11.02
C LEU A 53 -21.96 -7.96 -9.57
N ALA A 54 -22.60 -9.11 -9.35
CA ALA A 54 -22.87 -9.62 -8.01
C ALA A 54 -21.58 -9.89 -7.22
N LEU A 55 -20.54 -10.40 -7.87
CA LEU A 55 -19.24 -10.60 -7.25
C LEU A 55 -18.56 -9.27 -6.90
N GLU A 56 -18.57 -8.28 -7.80
CA GLU A 56 -18.02 -6.94 -7.53
C GLU A 56 -18.71 -6.28 -6.34
N GLN A 57 -20.06 -6.35 -6.28
CA GLN A 57 -20.85 -5.83 -5.17
C GLN A 57 -20.56 -6.57 -3.86
N LYS A 58 -20.51 -7.90 -3.90
CA LYS A 58 -20.18 -8.72 -2.72
C LYS A 58 -18.80 -8.37 -2.16
N MET A 59 -17.79 -8.26 -3.03
CA MET A 59 -16.43 -7.96 -2.61
C MET A 59 -16.31 -6.54 -2.07
N SER A 60 -16.96 -5.57 -2.71
CA SER A 60 -16.95 -4.16 -2.27
C SER A 60 -17.72 -3.94 -0.96
N ALA A 61 -18.60 -4.86 -0.57
CA ALA A 61 -19.29 -4.83 0.72
C ALA A 61 -18.45 -5.44 1.87
N LEU A 62 -17.27 -6.02 1.59
CA LEU A 62 -16.42 -6.59 2.64
C LEU A 62 -15.68 -5.50 3.42
N PRO A 63 -15.60 -5.60 4.76
CA PRO A 63 -14.73 -4.77 5.56
C PRO A 63 -13.28 -4.86 5.06
N GLY A 64 -12.60 -3.71 4.98
CA GLY A 64 -11.25 -3.63 4.46
C GLY A 64 -11.11 -3.62 2.94
N VAL A 65 -12.19 -3.79 2.16
CA VAL A 65 -12.15 -3.66 0.69
C VAL A 65 -12.64 -2.29 0.27
N THR A 66 -11.82 -1.55 -0.47
CA THR A 66 -12.17 -0.23 -0.99
C THR A 66 -12.88 -0.33 -2.33
N ALA A 67 -12.43 -1.25 -3.19
CA ALA A 67 -13.02 -1.47 -4.50
C ALA A 67 -12.68 -2.86 -5.04
N CYS A 68 -13.59 -3.41 -5.84
CA CYS A 68 -13.35 -4.62 -6.61
C CYS A 68 -13.83 -4.41 -8.05
N SER A 69 -13.03 -4.83 -9.02
CA SER A 69 -13.42 -4.84 -10.43
C SER A 69 -13.02 -6.15 -11.09
N VAL A 70 -13.92 -6.66 -11.94
CA VAL A 70 -13.71 -7.88 -12.71
C VAL A 70 -13.77 -7.53 -14.19
N ASN A 71 -12.78 -8.01 -14.95
CA ASN A 71 -12.72 -7.75 -16.39
C ASN A 71 -13.96 -8.30 -17.13
N LYS A 72 -14.22 -7.80 -18.34
CA LYS A 72 -15.41 -8.17 -19.13
C LYS A 72 -15.55 -9.68 -19.37
N GLU A 73 -14.41 -10.38 -19.44
CA GLU A 73 -14.35 -11.83 -19.68
C GLU A 73 -14.55 -12.67 -18.40
N GLY A 74 -14.63 -12.05 -17.22
CA GLY A 74 -14.77 -12.76 -15.95
C GLY A 74 -13.54 -13.58 -15.54
N ARG A 75 -12.36 -13.26 -16.09
CA ARG A 75 -11.11 -14.01 -15.92
C ARG A 75 -10.13 -13.36 -14.96
N VAL A 76 -10.28 -12.07 -14.67
CA VAL A 76 -9.38 -11.34 -13.77
C VAL A 76 -10.21 -10.47 -12.85
N ALA A 77 -9.97 -10.59 -11.54
CA ALA A 77 -10.53 -9.75 -10.50
C ALA A 77 -9.42 -8.95 -9.82
N SER A 78 -9.55 -7.63 -9.82
CA SER A 78 -8.63 -6.71 -9.16
C SER A 78 -9.32 -6.13 -7.93
N VAL A 79 -8.66 -6.24 -6.77
CA VAL A 79 -9.20 -5.81 -5.48
C VAL A 79 -8.24 -4.83 -4.83
N LEU A 80 -8.77 -3.66 -4.45
CA LEU A 80 -8.11 -2.67 -3.60
C LEU A 80 -8.56 -2.88 -2.16
N PHE A 81 -7.61 -3.05 -1.24
CA PHE A 81 -7.91 -3.38 0.15
C PHE A 81 -6.90 -2.83 1.15
N HIS A 82 -7.33 -2.69 2.41
CA HIS A 82 -6.48 -2.35 3.54
C HIS A 82 -5.95 -3.63 4.19
N ARG A 83 -4.64 -3.86 4.06
CA ARG A 83 -3.97 -5.06 4.59
C ARG A 83 -4.04 -5.23 6.11
N LYS A 84 -4.33 -4.15 6.84
CA LYS A 84 -4.58 -4.21 8.30
C LYS A 84 -5.93 -4.83 8.65
N GLU A 85 -6.90 -4.80 7.73
CA GLU A 85 -8.27 -5.26 7.96
C GLU A 85 -8.56 -6.63 7.33
N ILE A 86 -8.03 -6.87 6.13
CA ILE A 86 -8.27 -8.12 5.40
C ILE A 86 -6.97 -8.63 4.75
N ASP A 87 -6.74 -9.94 4.88
CA ASP A 87 -5.59 -10.59 4.26
C ASP A 87 -5.93 -11.14 2.86
N GLU A 88 -4.88 -11.43 2.09
CA GLU A 88 -5.03 -11.95 0.73
C GLU A 88 -5.65 -13.35 0.68
N ALA A 89 -5.45 -14.17 1.73
CA ALA A 89 -6.00 -15.52 1.78
C ALA A 89 -7.52 -15.48 1.99
N GLN A 90 -8.02 -14.55 2.80
CA GLN A 90 -9.42 -14.24 2.99
C GLN A 90 -10.03 -13.71 1.70
N LEU A 91 -9.36 -12.77 1.01
CA LEU A 91 -9.80 -12.29 -0.31
C LEU A 91 -9.94 -13.43 -1.32
N ALA A 92 -8.93 -14.28 -1.45
CA ALA A 92 -8.95 -15.42 -2.37
C ALA A 92 -10.08 -16.41 -2.04
N ARG A 93 -10.39 -16.61 -0.75
CA ARG A 93 -11.54 -17.42 -0.29
C ARG A 93 -12.87 -16.77 -0.65
N GLN A 94 -13.01 -15.46 -0.49
CA GLN A 94 -14.25 -14.74 -0.79
C GLN A 94 -14.54 -14.62 -2.29
N LEU A 95 -13.46 -14.51 -3.09
CA LEU A 95 -13.51 -14.50 -4.56
C LEU A 95 -13.84 -15.88 -5.15
N SER A 96 -13.46 -16.97 -4.47
CA SER A 96 -13.74 -18.33 -4.93
C SER A 96 -15.19 -18.70 -4.62
N ASN A 97 -15.93 -19.17 -5.62
CA ASN A 97 -17.26 -19.72 -5.42
C ASN A 97 -17.21 -21.25 -5.54
N LYS A 98 -17.77 -21.97 -4.57
CA LYS A 98 -17.73 -23.44 -4.50
C LYS A 98 -18.47 -24.03 -5.70
N GLY A 99 -17.74 -24.32 -6.79
CA GLY A 99 -18.23 -25.06 -7.96
C GLY A 99 -18.29 -24.27 -9.26
N GLN A 100 -18.41 -22.94 -9.23
CA GLN A 100 -18.59 -22.12 -10.45
C GLN A 100 -17.30 -21.48 -10.96
N TRP A 101 -16.47 -20.90 -10.09
CA TRP A 101 -15.17 -20.36 -10.46
C TRP A 101 -14.16 -20.43 -9.30
N ARG A 102 -12.89 -20.63 -9.65
CA ARG A 102 -11.77 -20.74 -8.70
C ARG A 102 -10.70 -19.71 -8.98
N VAL A 103 -10.10 -19.19 -7.91
CA VAL A 103 -8.89 -18.38 -8.00
C VAL A 103 -7.72 -19.30 -8.39
N ALA A 104 -7.15 -19.07 -9.55
CA ALA A 104 -6.13 -19.93 -10.14
C ALA A 104 -4.71 -19.46 -9.86
N GLN A 105 -4.48 -18.15 -9.76
CA GLN A 105 -3.17 -17.57 -9.49
C GLN A 105 -3.29 -16.10 -9.13
N LYS A 106 -2.38 -15.60 -8.29
CA LYS A 106 -2.14 -14.18 -8.11
C LYS A 106 -1.51 -13.64 -9.39
N ALA A 107 -2.22 -12.75 -10.07
CA ALA A 107 -1.89 -12.32 -11.41
C ALA A 107 -0.99 -11.08 -11.48
N LEU A 108 -0.59 -10.47 -10.34
CA LEU A 108 0.58 -9.59 -10.15
C LEU A 108 0.51 -8.99 -8.73
N GLN A 109 1.62 -9.03 -7.97
CA GLN A 109 1.86 -8.04 -6.91
C GLN A 109 2.43 -6.81 -7.60
N THR A 110 1.59 -5.85 -7.94
CA THR A 110 2.12 -4.49 -8.08
C THR A 110 2.32 -3.97 -6.66
N SER A 111 3.46 -4.29 -6.03
CA SER A 111 4.02 -3.31 -5.10
C SER A 111 4.23 -2.07 -5.96
N GLY A 112 3.40 -1.05 -5.76
CA GLY A 112 3.36 0.16 -6.59
C GLY A 112 4.61 1.01 -6.45
N GLY A 113 5.76 0.48 -6.85
CA GLY A 113 6.98 1.23 -7.09
C GLY A 113 7.17 1.33 -8.59
N CYS A 114 7.04 2.54 -9.14
CA CYS A 114 7.67 2.85 -10.42
C CYS A 114 9.11 2.33 -10.39
N PRO A 115 9.66 1.77 -11.48
CA PRO A 115 10.97 1.11 -11.52
C PRO A 115 12.17 1.98 -11.06
N MET A 116 11.96 3.28 -10.79
CA MET A 116 12.90 4.16 -10.09
C MET A 116 13.06 3.88 -8.58
N HIS A 117 12.15 3.16 -7.92
CA HIS A 117 12.23 2.91 -6.46
C HIS A 117 13.32 1.91 -6.05
N GLY A 118 13.78 1.04 -6.95
CA GLY A 118 14.78 0.03 -6.63
C GLY A 118 16.16 0.59 -6.28
N MET A 119 16.54 1.75 -6.84
CA MET A 119 17.81 2.41 -6.55
C MET A 119 17.71 3.43 -5.41
N THR A 120 16.53 3.97 -5.14
CA THR A 120 16.33 5.00 -4.11
C THR A 120 15.81 4.45 -2.78
N ALA A 121 15.33 3.20 -2.72
CA ALA A 121 14.83 2.57 -1.49
C ALA A 121 15.79 2.63 -0.28
N PRO A 122 17.11 2.32 -0.39
CA PRO A 122 18.00 2.43 0.77
C PRO A 122 18.24 3.88 1.18
N PHE A 123 18.22 4.81 0.22
CA PHE A 123 18.37 6.24 0.48
C PHE A 123 17.13 6.84 1.13
N HIS A 124 15.94 6.42 0.69
CA HIS A 124 14.66 6.77 1.32
C HIS A 124 14.54 6.19 2.72
N ALA A 125 15.00 4.94 2.95
CA ALA A 125 15.02 4.34 4.28
C ALA A 125 15.92 5.14 5.23
N PHE A 126 17.11 5.54 4.77
CA PHE A 126 18.01 6.41 5.53
C PHE A 126 17.40 7.79 5.80
N ILE A 127 16.79 8.42 4.80
CA ILE A 127 16.09 9.71 4.96
C ILE A 127 14.89 9.57 5.91
N SER A 128 14.14 8.47 5.87
CA SER A 128 13.02 8.23 6.80
C SER A 128 13.46 8.00 8.24
N VAL A 129 14.68 7.48 8.47
CA VAL A 129 15.26 7.42 9.83
C VAL A 129 15.64 8.81 10.33
N LEU A 130 15.97 9.73 9.42
CA LEU A 130 16.21 11.14 9.73
C LEU A 130 14.92 11.97 9.82
N ASP A 131 13.78 11.38 9.46
CA ASP A 131 12.47 11.95 9.70
C ASP A 131 12.08 11.66 11.16
N LEU A 132 12.03 12.71 11.98
CA LEU A 132 11.75 12.62 13.41
C LEU A 132 10.25 12.43 13.72
N ARG A 133 9.42 12.19 12.69
CA ARG A 133 7.97 12.04 12.77
C ARG A 133 7.59 10.56 12.80
N ASN A 134 7.74 9.91 13.95
CA ASN A 134 7.19 8.57 14.19
C ASN A 134 5.88 8.66 14.96
#